data_AF-A0A3C1LWF8-F1
#
_entry.id   AF-A0A3C1LWF8-F1
#
_cell.length_a   1.000
_cell.length_b   1.000
_cell.length_c   1.000
_cell.angle_alpha   90.00
_cell.angle_beta   90.00
_cell.angle_gamma   90.00
#
_symmetry.space_group_name_H-M   'P 1'
#
loop_
_entity.id
_entity.type
_entity.pdbx_description
1 polymer ?
#
loop_
_entity_poly.entity_id
_entity_poly.type
_entity_poly.pdbx_seq_one_letter_code
_entity_poly.pdbx_strand_id
1 'polypeptide(L)' 'FIETCKKYKYKFIAYTAEKLNKLEGCCSSSKFVLKTTGTDNVCERCAVLGSDGGRLIVYKTVFDGVTAALAVKDYKISFN' A
#
# COMPACT_ATOMS: atom_id res chain seq x y z
N PHE A 1 7.05 -12.98 5.54
CA PHE A 1 7.07 -11.80 4.65
C PHE A 1 8.50 -11.42 4.23
N ILE A 2 9.41 -11.05 5.14
CA ILE A 2 10.79 -10.64 4.80
C ILE A 2 11.53 -11.73 3.99
N GLU A 3 11.46 -12.99 4.43
CA GLU A 3 12.06 -14.11 3.69
C GLU A 3 11.44 -14.32 2.31
N THR A 4 10.14 -14.06 2.16
CA THR A 4 9.44 -14.07 0.87
C THR A 4 10.00 -12.98 -0.06
N CYS A 5 10.17 -11.76 0.44
CA CYS A 5 10.79 -10.66 -0.32
C CYS A 5 12.21 -11.01 -0.75
N LYS A 6 13.02 -11.62 0.13
CA LYS A 6 14.38 -12.08 -0.22
C LYS A 6 14.34 -13.15 -1.32
N LYS A 7 13.49 -14.17 -1.17
CA LYS A 7 13.33 -15.27 -2.14
C LYS A 7 13.00 -14.75 -3.55
N TYR A 8 12.08 -13.80 -3.65
CA TYR A 8 11.65 -13.24 -4.94
C TYR A 8 12.42 -11.98 -5.37
N LYS A 9 13.46 -11.59 -4.62
CA LYS A 9 14.25 -10.37 -4.86
C LYS A 9 13.39 -9.10 -4.93
N TYR A 10 12.31 -9.06 -4.17
CA TYR A 10 11.47 -7.87 -4.04
C TYR A 10 12.09 -6.89 -3.06
N LYS A 11 12.06 -5.60 -3.42
CA LYS A 11 12.42 -4.52 -2.51
C LYS A 11 11.38 -4.48 -1.38
N PHE A 12 11.84 -4.64 -0.15
CA PHE A 12 11.02 -4.46 1.04
C PHE A 12 11.07 -2.99 1.47
N ILE A 13 9.90 -2.36 1.60
CA ILE A 13 9.76 -0.98 2.08
C ILE A 13 8.70 -0.99 3.18
N ALA A 14 8.97 -0.30 4.28
CA ALA A 14 8.04 -0.09 5.37
C ALA A 14 7.81 1.40 5.60
N TYR A 15 6.60 1.75 6.04
CA TYR A 15 6.20 3.13 6.33
C TYR A 15 5.67 3.22 7.76
N THR A 16 5.88 4.37 8.40
CA THR A 16 5.28 4.66 9.71
C THR A 16 3.78 4.90 9.55
N ALA A 17 3.00 4.64 10.62
CA ALA A 17 1.57 4.93 10.65
C ALA A 17 1.28 6.41 10.32
N GLU A 18 2.09 7.34 10.85
CA GLU A 18 2.00 8.78 10.52
C GLU A 18 2.11 9.03 9.02
N LYS A 19 3.09 8.43 8.35
CA LYS A 19 3.28 8.61 6.90
C LYS A 19 2.14 8.01 6.10
N LEU A 20 1.58 6.88 6.55
CA LEU A 20 0.40 6.28 5.92
C LEU A 20 -0.84 7.17 6.09
N ASN A 21 -1.05 7.72 7.29
CA ASN A 21 -2.22 8.53 7.63
C ASN A 21 -2.27 9.89 6.90
N LYS A 22 -1.13 10.37 6.38
CA LYS A 22 -1.07 11.58 5.53
C LYS A 22 -1.70 11.41 4.15
N LEU A 23 -1.97 10.19 3.70
CA LEU A 23 -2.72 9.95 2.46
C LEU A 23 -4.22 10.22 2.67
N GLU A 24 -4.84 11.01 1.81
CA GLU A 24 -6.27 11.30 1.85
C GLU A 24 -7.02 10.55 0.74
N GLY A 25 -8.25 10.09 1.04
CA GLY A 25 -9.24 9.68 0.04
C GLY A 25 -8.93 8.44 -0.83
N CYS A 26 -7.82 7.74 -0.60
CA CYS A 26 -7.36 6.69 -1.52
C CYS A 26 -7.66 5.24 -1.08
N CYS A 27 -8.29 5.02 0.07
CA CYS A 27 -8.39 3.67 0.66
C CYS A 27 -9.73 3.40 1.35
N SER A 28 -10.09 2.11 1.38
CA SER A 28 -11.24 1.60 2.12
C SER A 28 -10.96 1.65 3.62
N SER A 29 -11.67 2.52 4.36
CA SER A 29 -11.46 2.71 5.80
C SER A 29 -11.96 1.52 6.64
N SER A 30 -11.22 1.13 7.68
CA SER A 30 -11.61 0.07 8.63
C SER A 30 -11.35 0.45 10.08
N LYS A 31 -12.43 0.49 10.88
CA LYS A 31 -12.37 0.79 12.33
C LYS A 31 -11.54 -0.23 13.12
N PHE A 32 -11.54 -1.51 12.72
CA PHE A 32 -10.73 -2.56 13.34
C PHE A 32 -9.23 -2.33 13.12
N VAL A 33 -8.84 -2.02 11.88
CA VAL A 33 -7.44 -1.78 11.52
C VAL A 33 -6.92 -0.50 12.17
N LEU A 34 -7.75 0.54 12.24
CA LEU A 34 -7.41 1.79 12.94
C LEU A 34 -7.05 1.55 14.41
N LYS A 35 -7.88 0.76 15.12
CA LYS A 35 -7.64 0.43 16.53
C LYS A 35 -6.34 -0.35 16.75
N THR A 36 -6.01 -1.28 15.86
CA THR A 36 -4.85 -2.18 16.03
C THR A 36 -3.54 -1.57 15.53
N THR A 37 -3.58 -0.78 14.45
CA THR A 37 -2.37 -0.35 13.74
C THR A 37 -2.13 1.17 13.77
N GLY A 38 -3.10 1.94 14.27
CA GLY A 38 -3.06 3.41 14.22
C GLY A 38 -3.37 3.98 12.83
N THR A 39 -3.74 3.14 11.85
CA THR A 39 -4.09 3.51 10.48
C THR A 39 -5.34 2.75 10.05
N ASP A 40 -6.26 3.37 9.32
CA ASP A 40 -7.53 2.73 8.94
C ASP A 40 -7.42 1.73 7.77
N ASN A 41 -6.29 1.72 7.05
CA ASN A 41 -5.96 0.77 5.99
C ASN A 41 -4.45 0.67 5.76
N VAL A 42 -3.84 -0.51 5.89
CA VAL A 42 -2.38 -0.64 5.71
C VAL A 42 -2.02 -0.97 4.26
N CYS A 43 -2.64 -1.99 3.66
CA CYS A 43 -2.18 -2.53 2.37
C CYS A 43 -2.34 -1.55 1.20
N GLU A 44 -3.48 -0.85 1.11
CA GLU A 44 -3.73 0.09 0.00
C GLU A 44 -2.87 1.36 0.15
N ARG A 45 -2.74 1.89 1.38
CA ARG A 45 -1.89 3.06 1.65
C ARG A 45 -0.41 2.78 1.34
N CYS A 46 0.08 1.60 1.71
CA CYS A 46 1.42 1.15 1.35
C CYS A 46 1.60 1.02 -0.16
N ALA A 47 0.60 0.47 -0.88
CA ALA A 47 0.67 0.35 -2.34
C ALA A 47 0.74 1.72 -3.01
N VAL A 48 -0.13 2.66 -2.63
CA VAL A 48 -0.15 4.03 -3.17
C VAL A 48 1.18 4.75 -2.90
N LEU A 49 1.69 4.76 -1.67
CA LEU A 49 3.00 5.35 -1.36
C LEU A 49 4.15 4.67 -2.10
N GLY A 50 4.13 3.34 -2.19
CA GLY A 50 5.16 2.57 -2.90
C GLY A 50 5.17 2.84 -4.41
N SER A 51 4.04 3.27 -4.95
CA SER A 51 3.88 3.68 -6.36
C SER A 51 4.11 5.17 -6.62
N ASP A 52 4.63 5.92 -5.64
CA ASP A 52 4.86 7.37 -5.75
C ASP A 52 3.56 8.17 -5.99
N GLY A 53 2.51 7.82 -5.24
CA GLY A 53 1.18 8.47 -5.38
C GLY A 53 0.37 7.97 -6.58
N GLY A 54 0.76 6.85 -7.17
CA GLY A 54 0.03 6.21 -8.27
C GLY A 54 -1.36 5.69 -7.89
N ARG A 55 -2.03 5.07 -8.87
CA ARG A 55 -3.41 4.60 -8.72
C ARG A 55 -3.47 3.13 -8.33
N LEU A 56 -4.44 2.77 -7.48
CA LEU A 56 -4.77 1.37 -7.21
C LEU A 56 -5.31 0.70 -8.49
N ILE A 57 -4.78 -0.48 -8.78
CA ILE A 57 -5.27 -1.36 -9.86
C ILE A 57 -5.87 -2.64 -9.31
N VAL A 58 -5.48 -3.01 -8.08
CA VAL A 58 -6.15 -4.04 -7.28
C VAL A 58 -6.36 -3.47 -5.88
N TYR A 59 -7.63 -3.35 -5.51
CA TYR A 59 -8.05 -2.93 -4.18
C TYR A 59 -7.76 -4.02 -3.13
N LYS A 60 -8.01 -3.69 -1.86
CA LYS A 60 -7.85 -4.59 -0.72
C LYS A 60 -8.49 -5.96 -1.00
N THR A 61 -7.63 -6.96 -1.15
CA THR A 61 -8.01 -8.35 -1.32
C THR A 61 -7.54 -9.13 -0.10
N VAL A 62 -8.46 -9.91 0.50
CA VAL A 62 -8.18 -10.72 1.70
C VAL A 62 -7.96 -12.16 1.27
N PHE A 63 -6.85 -12.75 1.70
CA PHE A 63 -6.56 -14.17 1.51
C PHE A 63 -5.82 -14.71 2.71
N ASP A 64 -6.37 -15.77 3.33
CA ASP A 64 -5.75 -16.50 4.44
C ASP A 64 -5.19 -15.60 5.57
N GLY A 65 -6.02 -14.68 6.06
CA GLY A 65 -5.65 -13.74 7.12
C GLY A 65 -4.70 -12.60 6.71
N VAL A 66 -4.27 -12.55 5.45
CA VAL A 66 -3.42 -11.48 4.89
C VAL A 66 -4.24 -10.59 3.96
N THR A 67 -3.94 -9.29 3.94
CA THR A 67 -4.53 -8.34 2.98
C THR A 67 -3.48 -7.80 2.03
N ALA A 68 -3.73 -7.85 0.73
CA ALA A 68 -2.85 -7.30 -0.29
C ALA A 68 -3.59 -6.30 -1.20
N ALA A 69 -2.84 -5.37 -1.77
CA ALA A 69 -3.31 -4.40 -2.76
C ALA A 69 -2.17 -4.09 -3.75
N LEU A 70 -2.51 -3.63 -4.96
CA LEU A 70 -1.53 -3.25 -5.99
C LEU A 70 -1.84 -1.85 -6.51
N ALA A 71 -0.79 -1.05 -6.67
CA ALA A 71 -0.84 0.26 -7.29
C ALA A 71 0.20 0.38 -8.40
N VAL A 72 -0.10 1.19 -9.41
CA VAL A 72 0.80 1.49 -10.51
C VAL A 72 1.13 2.98 -10.50
N LYS A 73 2.42 3.30 -10.62
CA LYS A 73 2.89 4.68 -10.74
C LYS A 73 2.30 5.29 -12.01
N ASP A 74 1.74 6.49 -11.91
CA ASP A 74 1.36 7.25 -13.09
C ASP A 74 2.63 7.85 -13.70
N TYR A 75 3.09 7.24 -14.80
CA TYR A 75 4.33 7.63 -15.47
C TYR A 75 4.00 8.16 -16.86
N LYS A 76 4.34 9.43 -17.10
CA LYS A 76 4.12 10.11 -18.38
C LYS A 76 5.48 10.50 -18.96
N ILE A 77 5.70 10.16 -20.22
CA ILE A 77 6.89 10.56 -20.98
C ILE A 77 6.45 11.61 -21.99
N SER A 78 7.14 12.75 -22.03
CA SER A 78 6.98 13.76 -23.08
C SER A 78 8.24 13.79 -23.94
N PHE A 79 8.06 13.82 -25.25
CA PHE A 79 9.15 13.98 -26.23
C PHE A 79 8.95 15.35 -26.88
N ASN A 80 9.49 16.39 -26.25
CA ASN A 80 9.57 17.73 -26.85
C ASN A 80 10.84 17.86 -27.68
#